data_AF-A0A644ZFY5-F1
#
_entry.id   AF-A0A644ZFY5-F1
#
_cell.length_a   1.000
_cell.length_b   1.000
_cell.length_c   1.000
_cell.angle_alpha   90.00
_cell.angle_beta   90.00
_cell.angle_gamma   90.00
#
_symmetry.space_group_name_H-M   'P 1'
#
loop_
_entity.id
_entity.type
_entity.pdbx_description
1 polymer ?
#
loop_
_entity_poly.entity_id
_entity_poly.type
_entity_poly.pdbx_seq_one_letter_code
_entity_poly.pdbx_strand_id
1 'polypeptide(L)'
;MEARNVNDTGMKKALIAQSLRALSEATFQLGLTMQSDIKYLADGEYKVGKGKSVDLIDSRMNSINQSFAFIHQATMLRAGIYCNEDEMAAMSTVFNEYSKFISGTVSKNATLLAQCDTSDSGTEKGIWKSRARLRLDVSEFNKQLNAPDKTIYLGISKEYE
;
A
#
# COMPACT_ATOMS: atom_id res chain seq x y z
N MET A 1 10.38 -13.18 9.88
CA MET A 1 11.76 -12.71 9.62
C MET A 1 12.79 -13.77 10.01
N GLU A 2 12.44 -15.05 9.83
CA GLU A 2 13.27 -16.21 10.19
C GLU A 2 14.17 -16.65 9.04
N ALA A 3 13.74 -16.43 7.78
CA ALA A 3 14.48 -16.76 6.57
C ALA A 3 15.87 -16.09 6.46
N ARG A 4 16.10 -14.99 7.20
CA ARG A 4 17.42 -14.33 7.25
C ARG A 4 18.47 -15.14 8.00
N ASN A 5 18.03 -16.03 8.88
CA ASN A 5 18.90 -16.86 9.71
C ASN A 5 18.97 -18.32 9.22
N VAL A 6 18.37 -18.61 8.05
CA VAL A 6 18.37 -19.95 7.45
C VAL A 6 19.54 -20.06 6.48
N ASN A 7 20.47 -20.96 6.78
CA ASN A 7 21.63 -21.25 5.94
C ASN A 7 21.27 -22.10 4.71
N ASP A 8 20.16 -22.84 4.77
CA ASP A 8 19.67 -23.61 3.62
C ASP A 8 18.99 -22.70 2.60
N THR A 9 19.55 -22.65 1.39
CA THR A 9 19.07 -21.73 0.34
C THR A 9 17.68 -22.10 -0.18
N GLY A 10 17.34 -23.40 -0.21
CA GLY A 10 16.03 -23.86 -0.67
C GLY A 10 14.91 -23.48 0.30
N MET A 11 15.13 -23.74 1.59
CA MET A 11 14.24 -23.37 2.68
C MET A 11 14.10 -21.86 2.79
N LYS A 12 15.19 -21.09 2.64
CA LYS A 12 15.14 -19.62 2.61
C LYS A 12 14.20 -19.12 1.50
N LYS A 13 14.34 -19.62 0.27
CA LYS A 13 13.46 -19.24 -0.86
C LYS A 13 12.01 -19.61 -0.61
N ALA A 14 11.74 -20.79 -0.06
CA ALA A 14 10.38 -21.24 0.27
C ALA A 14 9.71 -20.32 1.32
N LEU A 15 10.43 -19.96 2.38
CA LEU A 15 9.93 -19.05 3.42
C LEU A 15 9.67 -17.63 2.89
N ILE A 16 10.52 -17.14 1.98
CA ILE A 16 10.31 -15.85 1.30
C ILE A 16 9.04 -15.89 0.47
N ALA A 17 8.87 -16.91 -0.38
CA ALA A 17 7.68 -17.07 -1.21
C ALA A 17 6.39 -17.18 -0.37
N GLN A 18 6.43 -17.95 0.72
CA GLN A 18 5.33 -18.07 1.66
C GLN A 18 5.00 -16.73 2.33
N SER A 19 6.01 -15.97 2.74
CA SER A 19 5.84 -14.64 3.35
C SER A 19 5.21 -13.66 2.37
N LEU A 20 5.68 -13.62 1.11
CA LEU A 20 5.13 -12.76 0.07
C LEU A 20 3.65 -13.08 -0.20
N ARG A 21 3.30 -14.37 -0.28
CA ARG A 21 1.91 -14.81 -0.46
C ARG A 21 1.03 -14.40 0.73
N ALA A 22 1.48 -14.66 1.95
CA ALA A 22 0.74 -14.31 3.17
C ALA A 22 0.50 -12.79 3.28
N LEU A 23 1.51 -11.98 2.99
CA LEU A 23 1.39 -10.52 2.98
C LEU A 23 0.44 -10.02 1.89
N SER A 24 0.47 -10.63 0.71
CA SER A 24 -0.45 -10.30 -0.39
C SER A 24 -1.90 -10.61 -0.02
N GLU A 25 -2.16 -11.80 0.52
CA GLU A 25 -3.51 -12.20 0.93
C GLU A 25 -4.04 -11.33 2.07
N ALA A 26 -3.24 -11.09 3.11
CA ALA A 26 -3.62 -10.22 4.21
C ALA A 26 -3.95 -8.80 3.73
N THR A 27 -3.15 -8.25 2.81
CA THR A 27 -3.39 -6.93 2.22
C THR A 27 -4.72 -6.89 1.45
N PHE A 28 -5.03 -7.95 0.70
CA PHE A 28 -6.28 -8.05 -0.04
C PHE A 28 -7.50 -8.10 0.90
N GLN A 29 -7.47 -8.98 1.90
CA GLN A 29 -8.57 -9.10 2.87
C GLN A 29 -8.80 -7.81 3.65
N LEU A 30 -7.72 -7.18 4.16
CA LEU A 30 -7.82 -5.89 4.84
C LEU A 30 -8.31 -4.78 3.92
N GLY A 31 -7.97 -4.83 2.62
CA GLY A 31 -8.50 -3.93 1.61
C GLY A 31 -10.01 -4.03 1.48
N LEU A 32 -10.55 -5.25 1.46
CA LEU A 32 -11.99 -5.51 1.42
C LEU A 32 -12.67 -5.06 2.72
N THR A 33 -12.09 -5.38 3.88
CA THR A 33 -12.60 -4.92 5.19
C THR A 33 -12.70 -3.40 5.24
N MET A 34 -11.61 -2.70 4.88
CA MET A 34 -11.58 -1.24 4.87
C MET A 34 -12.62 -0.65 3.91
N GLN A 35 -12.81 -1.23 2.72
CA GLN A 35 -13.85 -0.79 1.78
C GLN A 35 -15.27 -1.00 2.33
N SER A 36 -15.50 -2.13 3.00
CA SER A 36 -16.78 -2.42 3.64
C SER A 36 -17.09 -1.44 4.77
N ASP A 37 -16.12 -1.16 5.63
CA ASP A 37 -16.28 -0.19 6.72
C ASP A 37 -16.49 1.24 6.19
N ILE A 38 -15.79 1.64 5.14
CA ILE A 38 -16.01 2.93 4.48
C ILE A 38 -17.44 3.02 3.91
N LYS A 39 -17.91 1.95 3.26
CA LYS A 39 -19.27 1.89 2.72
C LYS A 39 -20.31 2.02 3.83
N TYR A 40 -20.13 1.31 4.95
CA TYR A 40 -20.99 1.41 6.12
C TYR A 40 -21.11 2.86 6.63
N LEU A 41 -19.98 3.58 6.70
CA LEU A 41 -19.97 5.00 7.10
C LEU A 41 -20.65 5.90 6.06
N ALA A 42 -20.39 5.66 4.77
CA ALA A 42 -20.96 6.44 3.67
C ALA A 42 -22.49 6.27 3.57
N ASP A 43 -22.99 5.05 3.75
CA ASP A 43 -24.41 4.71 3.70
C ASP A 43 -25.16 5.13 4.98
N GLY A 44 -24.43 5.54 6.03
CA GLY A 44 -25.02 6.05 7.26
C GLY A 44 -25.68 4.97 8.13
N GLU A 45 -25.26 3.71 7.98
CA GLU A 45 -25.86 2.54 8.66
C GLU A 45 -25.80 2.64 10.20
N TYR A 46 -24.86 3.42 10.74
CA TYR A 46 -24.76 3.73 12.17
C TYR A 46 -25.99 4.44 12.75
N LYS A 47 -26.86 5.02 11.92
CA LYS A 47 -28.09 5.69 12.34
C LYS A 47 -29.18 4.73 12.79
N VAL A 48 -29.08 3.44 12.43
CA VAL A 48 -30.04 2.40 12.83
C VAL A 48 -29.94 2.10 14.33
N GLY A 49 -28.75 2.29 14.93
CA GLY A 49 -28.53 2.11 16.36
C GLY A 49 -28.96 3.34 17.16
N LYS A 50 -30.19 3.34 17.71
CA LYS A 50 -30.69 4.43 18.59
C LYS A 50 -29.70 4.72 19.73
N GLY A 51 -29.03 5.87 19.66
CA GLY A 51 -28.12 6.38 20.71
C GLY A 51 -26.70 5.79 20.74
N LYS A 52 -26.34 4.90 19.81
CA LYS A 52 -24.99 4.27 19.74
C LYS A 52 -24.19 4.64 18.49
N SER A 53 -24.63 5.66 17.77
CA SER A 53 -24.03 6.03 16.48
C SER A 53 -22.56 6.41 16.59
N VAL A 54 -22.16 7.10 17.67
CA VAL A 54 -20.75 7.49 17.90
C VAL A 54 -19.88 6.25 18.09
N ASP A 55 -20.25 5.34 19.00
CA ASP A 55 -19.51 4.09 19.23
C ASP A 55 -19.38 3.23 17.96
N LEU A 56 -20.43 3.20 17.14
CA LEU A 56 -20.42 2.47 15.86
C LEU A 56 -19.48 3.12 14.84
N ILE A 57 -19.44 4.46 14.77
CA ILE A 57 -18.50 5.19 13.91
C ILE A 57 -17.07 4.94 14.39
N ASP A 58 -16.80 5.08 15.69
CA ASP A 58 -15.47 4.92 16.27
C ASP A 58 -14.94 3.49 16.06
N SER A 59 -15.79 2.48 16.23
CA SER A 59 -15.42 1.08 15.96
C SER A 59 -15.00 0.87 14.50
N ARG A 60 -15.75 1.41 13.55
CA ARG A 60 -15.43 1.32 12.11
C ARG A 60 -14.18 2.11 11.77
N MET A 61 -14.02 3.31 12.33
CA MET A 61 -12.82 4.11 12.14
C MET A 61 -11.56 3.45 12.71
N ASN A 62 -11.67 2.76 13.85
CA ASN A 62 -10.57 1.97 14.40
C ASN A 62 -10.18 0.82 13.47
N SER A 63 -11.16 0.07 12.94
CA SER A 63 -10.94 -0.99 11.96
C SER A 63 -10.27 -0.46 10.68
N ILE A 64 -10.74 0.69 10.17
CA ILE A 64 -10.17 1.38 9.01
C ILE A 64 -8.72 1.82 9.26
N ASN A 65 -8.44 2.41 10.43
CA ASN A 65 -7.11 2.86 10.81
C ASN A 65 -6.12 1.69 10.92
N GLN A 66 -6.54 0.58 11.54
CA GLN A 66 -5.74 -0.64 11.63
C GLN A 66 -5.48 -1.24 10.25
N SER A 67 -6.53 -1.38 9.44
CA SER A 67 -6.43 -1.91 8.08
C SER A 67 -5.44 -1.11 7.24
N PHE A 68 -5.54 0.22 7.26
CA PHE A 68 -4.60 1.09 6.56
C PHE A 68 -3.15 0.88 7.04
N ALA A 69 -2.92 0.85 8.35
CA ALA A 69 -1.58 0.69 8.92
C ALA A 69 -0.95 -0.65 8.49
N PHE A 70 -1.69 -1.75 8.58
CA PHE A 70 -1.22 -3.06 8.16
C PHE A 70 -1.00 -3.16 6.65
N ILE A 71 -1.89 -2.63 5.82
CA ILE A 71 -1.71 -2.58 4.36
C ILE A 71 -0.44 -1.82 3.98
N HIS A 72 -0.21 -0.66 4.61
CA HIS A 72 0.99 0.14 4.37
C HIS A 72 2.26 -0.65 4.75
N GLN A 73 2.31 -1.21 5.96
CA GLN A 73 3.46 -1.99 6.43
C GLN A 73 3.72 -3.24 5.57
N ALA A 74 2.66 -3.99 5.23
CA ALA A 74 2.76 -5.18 4.39
C ALA A 74 3.28 -4.84 2.99
N THR A 75 2.82 -3.73 2.42
CA THR A 75 3.32 -3.21 1.13
C THR A 75 4.81 -2.89 1.21
N MET A 76 5.24 -2.11 2.21
CA MET A 76 6.66 -1.76 2.37
C MET A 76 7.53 -3.00 2.58
N LEU A 77 7.04 -4.00 3.32
CA LEU A 77 7.74 -5.26 3.51
C LEU A 77 7.83 -6.08 2.23
N ARG A 78 6.75 -6.22 1.46
CA ARG A 78 6.76 -6.91 0.15
C ARG A 78 7.76 -6.25 -0.80
N ALA A 79 7.71 -4.92 -0.91
CA ALA A 79 8.63 -4.16 -1.74
C ALA A 79 10.09 -4.34 -1.28
N GLY A 80 10.35 -4.28 0.03
CA GLY A 80 11.68 -4.51 0.60
C GLY A 80 12.20 -5.93 0.37
N ILE A 81 11.33 -6.95 0.40
CA ILE A 81 11.72 -8.32 0.07
C ILE A 81 12.13 -8.40 -1.41
N TYR A 82 11.31 -7.90 -2.33
CA TYR A 82 11.66 -7.91 -3.77
C TYR A 82 12.95 -7.13 -4.06
N CYS A 83 13.16 -6.00 -3.39
CA CYS A 83 14.41 -5.24 -3.49
C CYS A 83 15.63 -6.06 -3.06
N ASN A 84 15.51 -6.86 -1.98
CA ASN A 84 16.62 -7.68 -1.46
C ASN A 84 16.93 -8.90 -2.34
N GLU A 85 15.97 -9.33 -3.15
CA GLU A 85 16.12 -10.46 -4.09
C GLU A 85 16.43 -9.96 -5.52
N ASP A 86 16.77 -8.68 -5.69
CA ASP A 86 17.05 -8.01 -6.98
C ASP A 86 15.88 -8.05 -7.99
N GLU A 87 14.65 -8.27 -7.50
CA GLU A 87 13.41 -8.38 -8.29
C GLU A 87 12.73 -7.01 -8.46
N MET A 88 13.42 -6.07 -9.12
CA MET A 88 12.98 -4.68 -9.23
C MET A 88 11.62 -4.51 -9.95
N ALA A 89 11.32 -5.36 -10.93
CA ALA A 89 10.04 -5.35 -11.65
C ALA A 89 8.87 -5.75 -10.73
N ALA A 90 9.08 -6.77 -9.88
CA ALA A 90 8.09 -7.19 -8.90
C ALA A 90 7.89 -6.12 -7.81
N MET A 91 8.98 -5.50 -7.34
CA MET A 91 8.92 -4.36 -6.41
C MET A 91 8.10 -3.20 -6.99
N SER A 92 8.36 -2.81 -8.24
CA SER A 92 7.62 -1.75 -8.94
C SER A 92 6.11 -2.06 -9.01
N THR A 93 5.77 -3.32 -9.27
CA THR A 93 4.37 -3.79 -9.30
C THR A 93 3.69 -3.60 -7.95
N VAL A 94 4.36 -3.93 -6.84
CA VAL A 94 3.83 -3.71 -5.47
C VAL A 94 3.54 -2.23 -5.22
N PHE A 95 4.44 -1.32 -5.62
CA PHE A 95 4.19 0.11 -5.44
C PHE A 95 3.05 0.64 -6.31
N ASN A 96 2.89 0.11 -7.52
CA ASN A 96 1.77 0.46 -8.39
C ASN A 96 0.43 -0.01 -7.79
N GLU A 97 0.37 -1.22 -7.25
CA GLU A 97 -0.80 -1.74 -6.51
C GLU A 97 -1.16 -0.81 -5.34
N TYR A 98 -0.15 -0.42 -4.55
CA TYR A 98 -0.35 0.48 -3.42
C TYR A 98 -0.83 1.86 -3.84
N SER A 99 -0.26 2.42 -4.92
CA SER A 99 -0.71 3.70 -5.48
C SER A 99 -2.18 3.66 -5.94
N LYS A 100 -2.60 2.55 -6.55
CA LYS A 100 -4.01 2.30 -6.90
C LYS A 100 -4.89 2.19 -5.67
N PHE A 101 -4.44 1.52 -4.61
CA PHE A 101 -5.16 1.47 -3.33
C PHE A 101 -5.32 2.86 -2.70
N ILE A 102 -4.26 3.65 -2.63
CA ILE A 102 -4.32 5.03 -2.10
C ILE A 102 -5.27 5.89 -2.93
N SER A 103 -5.19 5.80 -4.26
CA SER A 103 -6.05 6.61 -5.14
C SER A 103 -7.51 6.14 -5.11
N GLY A 104 -7.74 4.84 -5.10
CA GLY A 104 -9.05 4.22 -5.23
C GLY A 104 -9.85 4.16 -3.92
N THR A 105 -9.18 4.05 -2.78
CA THR A 105 -9.82 3.87 -1.47
C THR A 105 -9.56 5.06 -0.56
N VAL A 106 -8.31 5.47 -0.35
CA VAL A 106 -7.98 6.50 0.66
C VAL A 106 -8.34 7.89 0.16
N SER A 107 -7.84 8.28 -1.01
CA SER A 107 -7.98 9.64 -1.55
C SER A 107 -9.44 9.99 -1.87
N LYS A 108 -10.18 9.05 -2.46
CA LYS A 108 -11.62 9.23 -2.77
C LYS A 108 -12.48 9.46 -1.52
N ASN A 109 -12.09 8.88 -0.39
CA ASN A 109 -12.88 8.91 0.84
C ASN A 109 -12.28 9.81 1.92
N ALA A 110 -11.18 10.52 1.64
CA ALA A 110 -10.41 11.26 2.64
C ALA A 110 -11.25 12.29 3.41
N THR A 111 -12.18 12.99 2.72
CA THR A 111 -13.07 13.96 3.36
C THR A 111 -14.05 13.30 4.32
N LEU A 112 -14.70 12.20 3.90
CA LEU A 112 -15.61 11.44 4.76
C LEU A 112 -14.87 10.90 5.98
N LEU A 113 -13.72 10.27 5.75
CA LEU A 113 -12.90 9.69 6.80
C LEU A 113 -12.45 10.74 7.81
N ALA A 114 -12.03 11.93 7.36
CA ALA A 114 -11.66 13.02 8.26
C ALA A 114 -12.84 13.57 9.10
N GLN A 115 -14.08 13.43 8.64
CA GLN A 115 -15.27 13.82 9.42
C GLN A 115 -15.64 12.77 10.46
N CYS A 116 -15.34 11.50 10.21
CA CYS A 116 -15.65 10.39 11.10
C CYS A 116 -14.51 10.10 12.11
N ASP A 117 -13.28 10.48 11.80
CA ASP A 117 -12.11 10.21 12.62
C ASP A 117 -11.88 11.32 13.66
N THR A 118 -12.09 11.00 14.93
CA THR A 118 -11.90 11.93 16.05
C THR A 118 -10.44 12.36 16.23
N SER A 119 -9.48 11.61 15.68
CA SER A 119 -8.07 11.94 15.72
C SER A 119 -7.61 12.81 14.55
N ASP A 120 -8.46 13.01 13.53
CA ASP A 120 -8.14 13.84 12.38
C ASP A 120 -8.55 15.31 12.62
N SER A 121 -7.62 16.23 12.31
CA SER A 121 -7.87 17.67 12.36
C SER A 121 -8.80 18.21 11.25
N GLY A 122 -9.09 17.43 10.21
CA GLY A 122 -9.83 17.89 9.02
C GLY A 122 -9.07 18.84 8.09
N THR A 123 -7.85 19.23 8.45
CA THR A 123 -7.03 20.19 7.70
C THR A 123 -6.23 19.55 6.57
N GLU A 124 -5.56 20.35 5.74
CA GLU A 124 -4.58 19.87 4.75
C GLU A 124 -3.40 19.08 5.33
N LYS A 125 -3.19 19.16 6.65
CA LYS A 125 -2.20 18.37 7.38
C LYS A 125 -2.84 17.24 8.20
N GLY A 126 -4.15 17.05 8.05
CA GLY A 126 -4.90 15.95 8.66
C GLY A 126 -4.40 14.58 8.23
N ILE A 127 -4.76 13.57 9.00
CA ILE A 127 -4.27 12.20 8.85
C ILE A 127 -4.65 11.67 7.46
N TRP A 128 -5.92 11.78 7.08
CA TRP A 128 -6.42 11.20 5.83
C TRP A 128 -5.93 11.91 4.58
N LYS A 129 -5.78 13.24 4.63
CA LYS A 129 -5.14 14.01 3.54
C LYS A 129 -3.65 13.70 3.43
N SER A 130 -2.96 13.52 4.55
CA SER A 130 -1.54 13.11 4.56
C SER A 130 -1.37 11.70 3.99
N ARG A 131 -2.24 10.76 4.36
CA ARG A 131 -2.24 9.39 3.81
C ARG A 131 -2.57 9.36 2.32
N ALA A 132 -3.47 10.21 1.83
CA ALA A 132 -3.76 10.34 0.41
C ALA A 132 -2.54 10.78 -0.42
N ARG A 133 -1.61 11.53 0.20
CA ARG A 133 -0.35 11.97 -0.44
C ARG A 133 0.72 10.87 -0.50
N LEU A 134 0.54 9.73 0.16
CA LEU A 134 1.43 8.57 0.03
C LEU A 134 1.31 7.86 -1.32
N ARG A 135 0.48 8.38 -2.22
CA ARG A 135 0.39 7.90 -3.61
C ARG A 135 1.76 8.01 -4.27
N LEU A 136 2.31 6.87 -4.67
CA LEU A 136 3.57 6.78 -5.40
C LEU A 136 3.31 6.85 -6.89
N ASP A 137 4.01 7.72 -7.61
CA ASP A 137 4.09 7.65 -9.07
C ASP A 137 5.29 6.79 -9.46
N VAL A 138 5.02 5.53 -9.79
CA VAL A 138 6.02 4.58 -10.28
C VAL A 138 5.86 4.28 -11.77
N SER A 139 5.03 5.06 -12.48
CA SER A 139 4.69 4.79 -13.87
C SER A 139 5.90 4.85 -14.79
N GLU A 140 6.76 5.85 -14.60
CA GLU A 140 7.98 6.04 -15.37
C GLU A 140 9.05 5.00 -15.03
N PHE A 141 9.26 4.73 -13.74
CA PHE A 141 10.16 3.68 -13.27
C PHE A 141 9.77 2.31 -13.83
N ASN A 142 8.47 2.00 -13.87
CA ASN A 142 7.97 0.74 -14.40
C ASN A 142 8.13 0.65 -15.94
N LYS A 143 7.97 1.75 -16.67
CA LYS A 143 8.23 1.79 -18.12
C LYS A 143 9.70 1.50 -18.41
N GLN A 144 10.62 2.11 -17.67
CA GLN A 144 12.06 1.94 -17.85
C GLN A 144 12.52 0.52 -17.52
N LEU A 145 11.97 -0.10 -16.46
CA LEU A 145 12.29 -1.48 -16.10
C LEU A 145 11.82 -2.52 -17.13
N ASN A 146 10.70 -2.24 -17.80
CA ASN A 146 10.11 -3.15 -18.79
C ASN A 146 10.51 -2.79 -20.23
N ALA A 147 11.39 -1.81 -20.43
CA ALA A 147 11.88 -1.44 -21.75
C ALA A 147 12.75 -2.59 -22.31
N PRO A 148 12.44 -3.10 -23.51
CA PRO A 148 13.20 -4.21 -24.10
C PRO A 148 14.63 -3.82 -24.50
N ASP A 149 14.91 -2.53 -24.72
CA ASP A 149 16.23 -2.04 -25.12
C ASP A 149 17.10 -1.67 -23.92
N LYS A 150 17.99 -2.58 -23.51
CA LYS A 150 19.24 -2.28 -22.77
C LYS A 150 20.36 -1.86 -23.72
N THR A 151 20.03 -1.15 -24.80
CA THR A 151 21.04 -0.78 -25.81
C THR A 151 21.81 0.43 -25.33
N ILE A 152 22.89 0.18 -24.57
CA ILE A 152 23.92 1.17 -24.26
C ILE A 152 24.76 1.36 -25.53
N TYR A 153 24.56 2.47 -26.24
CA TYR A 153 25.50 2.91 -27.25
C TYR A 153 26.72 3.52 -26.57
N LEU A 154 27.80 2.73 -26.45
CA LEU A 154 29.14 3.24 -26.17
C LEU A 154 29.64 3.98 -27.41
N GLY A 155 29.37 5.28 -27.48
CA GLY A 155 30.09 6.16 -28.40
C GLY A 155 31.52 6.34 -27.92
N ILE A 156 32.45 5.53 -28.42
CA ILE A 156 33.88 5.80 -28.28
C ILE A 156 34.32 6.68 -29.46
N SER A 157 34.76 7.89 -29.10
CA SER A 157 35.68 8.80 -29.79
C SER A 157 35.18 9.45 -31.10
N LYS A 158 35.41 10.74 -31.31
CA LYS A 158 36.76 11.34 -31.32
C LYS A 158 36.80 12.77 -30.78
N GLU A 159 37.80 13.02 -29.93
CA GLU A 159 38.48 14.31 -29.84
C GLU A 159 38.95 14.71 -31.25
N TYR A 160 38.55 15.88 -31.72
CA TYR A 160 39.26 16.69 -32.72
C TYR A 160 38.95 18.14 -32.35
N GLU A 161 39.86 18.75 -31.59
CA GLU A 161 40.84 19.77 -32.03
C GLU A 161 40.28 21.19 -31.98
#